data_AF-A0A099EY81-F1
#
_entry.id   AF-A0A099EY81-F1
#
_cell.length_a   1.000
_cell.length_b   1.000
_cell.length_c   1.000
_cell.angle_alpha   90.00
_cell.angle_beta   90.00
_cell.angle_gamma   90.00
#
_symmetry.space_group_name_H-M   'P 1'
#
loop_
_entity.id
_entity.type
_entity.pdbx_description
1 polymer ?
#
loop_
_entity_poly.entity_id
_entity_poly.type
_entity_poly.pdbx_seq_one_letter_code
_entity_poly.pdbx_strand_id
1 'polypeptide(L)'
;MHELAHIILGHELAQACILEDGSLVPGNFSQDQEDEADWLAGALLLPRPALISIRQRGMSDAEACDHHLVSLDMLKWRFRMTGVDTQFSRRSA
;
A
#
# COMPACT_ATOMS: atom_id res chain seq x y z
N MET A 1 2.11 4.02 -6.34
CA MET A 1 1.84 4.99 -5.26
C MET A 1 3.00 5.10 -4.27
N HIS A 2 3.91 4.13 -4.21
CA HIS A 2 5.12 4.15 -3.36
C HIS A 2 5.93 5.44 -3.44
N GLU A 3 6.43 5.78 -4.63
CA GLU A 3 7.22 7.01 -4.82
C GLU A 3 6.45 8.30 -4.50
N LEU A 4 5.14 8.30 -4.76
CA LEU A 4 4.29 9.43 -4.37
C LEU A 4 4.15 9.52 -2.84
N ALA A 5 4.12 8.39 -2.14
CA ALA A 5 4.10 8.35 -0.68
C ALA A 5 5.39 8.92 -0.09
N HIS A 6 6.57 8.60 -0.66
CA HIS A 6 7.84 9.24 -0.28
C HIS A 6 7.75 10.77 -0.37
N ILE A 7 7.19 11.29 -1.48
CA ILE A 7 7.01 12.74 -1.66
C ILE A 7 6.07 13.33 -0.61
N ILE A 8 4.92 12.68 -0.35
CA ILE A 8 3.94 13.16 0.62
C ILE A 8 4.49 13.16 2.04
N LEU A 9 5.28 12.14 2.40
CA LEU A 9 5.90 12.00 3.72
C LEU A 9 7.14 12.88 3.89
N GLY A 10 7.64 13.49 2.81
CA GLY A 10 8.84 14.32 2.84
C GLY A 10 10.12 13.51 3.07
N HIS A 11 10.12 12.25 2.63
CA HIS A 11 11.27 11.36 2.74
C HIS A 11 12.47 11.90 1.95
N GLU A 12 13.66 11.68 2.49
CA GLU A 12 14.89 12.01 1.79
C GLU A 12 15.15 10.95 0.72
N LEU A 13 15.15 11.35 -0.55
CA LEU A 13 15.44 10.43 -1.64
C LEU A 13 16.87 9.90 -1.49
N ALA A 14 17.02 8.60 -1.75
CA ALA A 14 18.32 7.99 -1.62
C ALA A 14 19.28 8.58 -2.65
N GLN A 15 20.44 9.08 -2.22
CA GLN A 15 21.48 9.51 -3.16
C GLN A 15 22.09 8.27 -3.81
N ALA A 16 22.08 8.24 -5.14
CA ALA A 16 22.74 7.18 -5.87
C ALA A 16 24.26 7.43 -5.85
N CYS A 17 25.00 6.57 -5.15
CA CYS A 17 26.46 6.57 -5.17
C CYS A 17 26.93 5.62 -6.28
N ILE A 18 27.82 6.11 -7.14
CA ILE A 18 28.52 5.25 -8.12
C ILE A 18 29.83 4.82 -7.47
N LEU A 19 30.01 3.52 -7.30
CA LEU A 19 31.26 2.91 -6.84
C LEU A 19 32.30 2.89 -7.96
N GLU A 20 33.57 2.72 -7.61
CA GLU A 20 34.68 2.73 -8.57
C GLU A 20 34.57 1.65 -9.67
N ASP A 21 33.83 0.57 -9.40
CA ASP A 21 33.53 -0.51 -10.36
C ASP A 21 32.33 -0.19 -11.28
N GLY A 22 31.74 1.00 -11.14
CA GLY A 22 30.56 1.44 -11.90
C GLY A 22 29.22 0.97 -11.34
N SER A 23 29.20 0.27 -10.20
CA SER A 23 27.95 -0.15 -9.56
C SER A 23 27.25 1.02 -8.87
N LEU A 24 25.92 1.05 -8.99
CA LEU A 24 25.04 2.02 -8.33
C LEU A 24 24.56 1.43 -7.01
N VAL A 25 24.86 2.10 -5.91
CA VAL A 25 24.36 1.74 -4.57
C VAL A 25 23.64 2.92 -3.93
N PRO A 26 22.53 2.67 -3.22
CA PRO A 26 21.89 3.71 -2.43
C PRO A 26 22.83 4.14 -1.29
N GLY A 27 23.21 5.41 -1.23
CA GLY A 27 24.11 5.94 -0.21
C GLY A 27 23.49 6.07 1.18
N ASN A 28 22.16 6.12 1.28
CA ASN A 28 21.40 6.41 2.51
C ASN A 28 20.04 5.65 2.54
N PHE A 29 20.04 4.37 2.17
CA PHE A 29 18.83 3.54 2.29
C PHE A 29 18.30 3.54 3.73
N SER A 30 17.02 3.90 3.91
CA SER A 30 16.32 3.88 5.20
C SER A 30 15.13 2.93 5.12
N GLN A 31 15.23 1.79 5.78
CA GLN A 31 14.13 0.81 5.82
C GLN A 31 12.84 1.41 6.42
N ASP A 32 12.97 2.28 7.41
CA ASP A 32 11.81 2.95 8.03
C ASP A 32 11.05 3.81 7.01
N GLN A 33 11.76 4.55 6.14
CA GLN A 33 11.14 5.35 5.09
C GLN A 33 10.47 4.48 4.02
N GLU A 34 11.07 3.35 3.66
CA GLU A 34 10.46 2.40 2.73
C GLU A 34 9.19 1.80 3.32
N ASP A 35 9.22 1.36 4.57
CA ASP A 35 8.08 0.78 5.26
C ASP A 35 6.94 1.81 5.37
N GLU A 36 7.23 3.04 5.79
CA GLU A 36 6.24 4.13 5.86
C GLU A 36 5.63 4.44 4.49
N ALA A 37 6.45 4.47 3.44
CA ALA A 37 5.98 4.70 2.07
C ALA A 37 5.08 3.55 1.56
N ASP A 38 5.45 2.29 1.83
CA ASP A 38 4.63 1.12 1.51
C ASP A 38 3.25 1.20 2.18
N TRP A 39 3.23 1.56 3.47
CA TRP A 39 2.00 1.70 4.25
C TRP A 39 1.08 2.78 3.69
N LEU A 40 1.62 3.97 3.44
CA LEU A 40 0.84 5.08 2.90
C LEU A 40 0.41 4.80 1.45
N ALA A 41 1.27 4.21 0.62
CA ALA A 41 0.95 3.86 -0.76
C ALA A 41 -0.25 2.92 -0.86
N GLY A 42 -0.28 1.88 -0.02
CA GLY A 42 -1.43 0.98 0.05
C GLY A 42 -2.70 1.69 0.56
N ALA A 43 -2.57 2.63 1.50
CA ALA A 43 -3.69 3.43 1.98
C ALA A 43 -4.22 4.43 0.93
N LEU A 44 -3.36 4.96 0.06
CA LEU A 44 -3.73 5.84 -1.06
C LEU A 44 -4.40 5.05 -2.19
N LEU A 45 -3.90 3.86 -2.53
CA LEU A 45 -4.50 2.98 -3.54
C LEU A 45 -5.87 2.46 -3.10
N LEU A 46 -5.96 1.99 -1.86
CA LEU A 46 -7.16 1.41 -1.28
C LEU A 46 -7.47 2.04 0.08
N PRO A 47 -8.06 3.25 0.08
CA PRO A 47 -8.52 3.90 1.29
C PRO A 47 -9.54 3.02 2.01
N ARG A 48 -9.57 3.11 3.34
CA ARG A 48 -10.51 2.33 4.15
C ARG A 48 -12.00 2.49 3.73
N PRO A 49 -12.49 3.68 3.32
CA PRO A 49 -13.83 3.81 2.76
C PRO A 49 -14.10 2.96 1.52
N ALA A 50 -13.10 2.74 0.66
CA ALA A 50 -13.23 1.87 -0.52
C ALA A 50 -13.41 0.40 -0.09
N LEU A 51 -12.61 -0.07 0.87
CA LEU A 51 -12.71 -1.42 1.42
C LEU A 51 -14.10 -1.69 2.05
N ILE A 52 -14.63 -0.69 2.77
CA ILE A 52 -15.99 -0.76 3.33
C ILE A 52 -17.02 -0.84 2.19
N SER A 53 -16.89 -0.01 1.15
CA SER A 53 -17.80 0.00 0.00
C SER A 53 -17.79 -1.34 -0.74
N ILE A 54 -16.62 -1.95 -0.94
CA ILE A 54 -16.47 -3.29 -1.55
C ILE A 54 -17.33 -4.31 -0.78
N ARG A 55 -17.20 -4.36 0.55
CA ARG A 55 -17.97 -5.29 1.39
C ARG A 55 -19.46 -4.95 1.45
N GLN A 56 -19.83 -3.68 1.54
CA GLN A 56 -21.23 -3.25 1.53
C GLN A 56 -21.95 -3.61 0.23
N ARG A 57 -21.24 -3.53 -0.90
CA ARG A 57 -21.78 -3.86 -2.23
C ARG A 57 -21.75 -5.35 -2.54
N GLY A 58 -21.18 -6.19 -1.66
CA GLY A 58 -21.01 -7.62 -1.91
C GLY A 58 -20.10 -7.92 -3.11
N MET A 59 -19.19 -7.00 -3.45
CA MET A 59 -18.30 -7.13 -4.60
C MET A 59 -17.28 -8.26 -4.33
N SER A 60 -17.08 -9.12 -5.32
CA SER A 60 -16.06 -10.18 -5.23
C SER A 60 -14.65 -9.57 -5.25
N ASP A 61 -13.68 -10.31 -4.71
CA ASP A 61 -12.29 -9.84 -4.70
C ASP A 61 -11.75 -9.61 -6.13
N ALA A 62 -12.19 -10.39 -7.13
CA ALA A 62 -11.81 -10.20 -8.52
C ALA A 62 -12.35 -8.88 -9.10
N GLU A 63 -13.65 -8.62 -8.91
CA GLU A 63 -14.26 -7.35 -9.34
C GLU A 63 -13.64 -6.14 -8.63
N ALA A 64 -13.28 -6.28 -7.35
CA ALA A 64 -12.62 -5.23 -6.59
C ALA A 64 -11.20 -4.93 -7.12
N CYS A 65 -10.43 -5.97 -7.44
CA CYS A 65 -9.11 -5.83 -8.06
C CYS A 65 -9.20 -5.11 -9.41
N ASP A 66 -10.14 -5.52 -10.26
CA ASP A 66 -10.34 -4.91 -11.58
C ASP A 66 -10.83 -3.46 -11.47
N HIS A 67 -11.74 -3.17 -10.54
CA HIS A 67 -12.28 -1.82 -10.34
C HIS A 67 -11.25 -0.84 -9.78
N HIS A 68 -10.39 -1.29 -8.85
CA HIS A 68 -9.39 -0.46 -8.20
C HIS A 68 -8.00 -0.57 -8.83
N LEU A 69 -7.83 -1.39 -9.86
CA LEU A 69 -6.57 -1.63 -10.58
C LEU A 69 -5.43 -2.06 -9.65
N VAL A 70 -5.73 -2.98 -8.73
CA VAL A 70 -4.76 -3.51 -7.76
C VAL A 70 -4.60 -5.02 -7.90
N SER A 71 -3.47 -5.54 -7.41
CA SER A 71 -3.30 -6.97 -7.25
C SER A 71 -4.17 -7.54 -6.12
N LEU A 72 -4.45 -8.84 -6.19
CA LEU A 72 -5.15 -9.56 -5.14
C LEU A 72 -4.39 -9.50 -3.80
N ASP A 73 -3.06 -9.55 -3.84
CA ASP A 73 -2.23 -9.50 -2.65
C ASP A 73 -2.32 -8.14 -1.95
N MET A 74 -2.33 -7.04 -2.71
CA MET A 74 -2.55 -5.70 -2.17
C MET A 74 -3.95 -5.58 -1.54
N LEU A 75 -4.98 -6.04 -2.23
CA LEU A 75 -6.36 -6.02 -1.73
C LEU A 75 -6.49 -6.80 -0.39
N LYS A 76 -5.97 -8.03 -0.35
CA LYS A 76 -5.97 -8.87 0.86
C LYS A 76 -5.15 -8.27 2.00
N TRP A 77 -3.98 -7.73 1.70
CA TRP A 77 -3.15 -7.04 2.69
C TRP A 77 -3.92 -5.87 3.31
N ARG A 78 -4.61 -5.06 2.50
CA ARG A 78 -5.44 -3.95 2.97
C ARG A 78 -6.62 -4.38 3.84
N PHE A 79 -7.35 -5.42 3.45
CA PHE A 79 -8.42 -5.95 4.30
C PHE A 79 -7.90 -6.40 5.67
N ARG A 80 -6.77 -7.11 5.69
CA ARG A 80 -6.11 -7.56 6.93
C ARG A 80 -5.67 -6.39 7.81
N MET A 81 -4.93 -5.43 7.24
CA MET A 81 -4.37 -4.32 8.02
C MET A 81 -5.42 -3.32 8.53
N THR A 82 -6.59 -3.26 7.90
CA THR A 82 -7.67 -2.34 8.33
C THR A 82 -8.75 -3.01 9.18
N GLY A 83 -8.74 -4.33 9.31
CA GLY A 83 -9.73 -5.09 10.09
C GLY A 83 -11.17 -5.00 9.55
N VAL A 84 -11.34 -4.59 8.29
CA VAL A 84 -12.69 -4.41 7.69
C VAL A 84 -13.47 -5.71 7.70
N ASP A 85 -12.86 -6.84 7.35
CA ASP A 85 -13.57 -8.13 7.34
C ASP A 85 -14.05 -8.55 8.75
N THR A 86 -13.24 -8.30 9.78
CA THR A 86 -13.63 -8.53 11.19
C THR A 86 -14.76 -7.61 11.63
N GLN A 87 -14.78 -6.36 11.16
CA GLN A 87 -15.88 -5.44 11.45
C GLN A 87 -17.20 -5.94 10.86
N PHE A 88 -17.19 -6.47 9.63
CA PHE A 88 -18.41 -6.95 8.98
C PHE A 88 -18.87 -8.30 9.54
N SER A 89 -17.95 -9.20 9.88
CA SER A 89 -18.34 -10.49 10.50
C SER A 89 -19.06 -10.31 11.83
N ARG A 90 -18.65 -9.32 12.65
CA ARG A 90 -19.28 -8.99 13.94
C ARG A 90 -20.64 -8.30 13.82
N ARG A 91 -20.97 -7.72 12.66
CA ARG A 91 -22.27 -7.06 12.43
C ARG A 91 -23.36 -8.05 12.00
N SER A 92 -22.95 -9.17 11.42
CA SER A 92 -23.85 -10.22 10.95
C SER A 92 -24.11 -11.32 11.99
N ALA A 93 -23.47 -11.23 13.17
CA ALA A 93 -23.67 -12.08 14.34
C ALA A 93 -24.63 -11.40 15.32
#